data_AF-A0A7J6LTP4-F1
#
_entry.id   AF-A0A7J6LTP4-F1
#
_cell.length_a   1.000
_cell.length_b   1.000
_cell.length_c   1.000
_cell.angle_alpha   90.00
_cell.angle_beta   90.00
_cell.angle_gamma   90.00
#
_symmetry.space_group_name_H-M   'P 1'
#
loop_
_entity.id
_entity.type
_entity.pdbx_description
1 polymer ?
#
loop_
_entity_poly.entity_id
_entity_poly.type
_entity_poly.pdbx_seq_one_letter_code
_entity_poly.pdbx_strand_id
1 'polypeptide(L)'
;MPVPCHYHEAGERCPHGLSCKFYHNPRRGAALIRCQFYDRGHCTRGQACQFLHSDKKSPCHFFARGKCNNGSSCRFAHDADPSKRVCHFYQKGECNKGEGCPYLHQIREVGESNQNSYDEVIDSPKKAAIFLERLSRHKGDKFCLSALFDQKEPLRNFICLLGVCEMGMLFDLLARCGNADDEEKYEALLPVLNYLLIVHSHKYIRVISRETDLITCAKVLVDFARVNQAMAQYVPLKELRGRMKTLGIENEILEGLLMRLNTYKTKRPKSAVASAAILRKMDENFIMK
;
A
#
# COMPACT_ATOMS: atom_id res chain seq x y z
N MET A 1 -15.81 42.99 19.73
CA MET A 1 -15.25 41.89 18.92
C MET A 1 -13.73 41.99 18.96
N PRO A 2 -12.97 40.90 19.14
CA PRO A 2 -11.51 40.98 19.18
C PRO A 2 -10.93 41.31 17.80
N VAL A 3 -9.96 42.23 17.76
CA VAL A 3 -9.31 42.71 16.53
C VAL A 3 -8.23 41.70 16.11
N PRO A 4 -8.27 41.15 14.88
CA PRO A 4 -7.27 40.22 14.39
C PRO A 4 -5.88 40.85 14.22
N CYS A 5 -4.83 40.04 14.32
CA CYS A 5 -3.47 40.49 14.02
C CYS A 5 -3.21 40.47 12.52
N HIS A 6 -2.91 41.65 11.97
CA HIS A 6 -2.60 41.84 10.56
C HIS A 6 -1.46 40.92 10.06
N TYR A 7 -0.37 40.76 10.82
CA TYR A 7 0.75 39.88 10.42
C TYR A 7 0.32 38.42 10.31
N HIS A 8 -0.54 37.98 11.24
CA HIS A 8 -1.03 36.61 11.27
C HIS A 8 -2.13 36.35 10.23
N GLU A 9 -2.93 37.36 9.88
CA GLU A 9 -3.90 37.30 8.77
C GLU A 9 -3.21 37.22 7.40
N ALA A 10 -2.05 37.86 7.26
CA ALA A 10 -1.21 37.77 6.06
C ALA A 10 -0.41 36.45 5.97
N GLY A 11 -0.51 35.56 6.97
CA GLY A 11 0.23 34.27 7.00
C GLY A 11 1.71 34.41 7.39
N GLU A 12 2.11 35.57 7.90
CA GLU A 12 3.49 35.86 8.30
C GLU A 12 3.69 35.62 9.81
N ARG A 13 4.95 35.42 10.21
CA ARG A 13 5.30 35.27 11.63
C ARG A 13 5.22 36.62 12.32
N CYS A 14 4.27 36.76 13.25
CA CYS A 14 4.12 37.99 14.03
C CYS A 14 5.39 38.27 14.88
N PRO A 15 6.00 39.47 14.79
CA PRO A 15 7.20 39.83 15.55
C PRO A 15 6.96 39.89 17.08
N HIS A 16 5.69 40.05 17.49
CA HIS A 16 5.29 40.03 18.90
C HIS A 16 5.01 38.61 19.45
N GLY A 17 5.09 37.58 18.61
CA GLY A 17 4.96 36.17 19.01
C GLY A 17 3.71 35.88 19.86
N LEU A 18 3.90 35.17 20.97
CA LEU A 18 2.84 34.82 21.94
C LEU A 18 2.42 36.00 22.83
N SER A 19 3.12 37.13 22.74
CA SER A 19 2.86 38.36 23.51
C SER A 19 2.05 39.38 22.70
N CYS A 20 1.56 39.01 21.51
CA CYS A 20 0.79 39.89 20.66
C CYS A 20 -0.54 40.27 21.30
N LYS A 21 -0.82 41.57 21.37
CA LYS A 21 -2.07 42.13 21.90
C LYS A 21 -3.29 41.95 20.96
N PHE A 22 -3.06 41.46 19.75
CA PHE A 22 -4.09 41.23 18.73
C PHE A 22 -4.33 39.72 18.53
N TYR A 23 -5.55 39.36 18.14
CA TYR A 23 -5.98 37.96 18.05
C TYR A 23 -5.31 37.24 16.87
N HIS A 24 -4.61 36.13 17.15
CA HIS A 24 -4.04 35.23 16.14
C HIS A 24 -5.04 34.10 15.86
N ASN A 25 -5.61 34.02 14.65
CA ASN A 25 -6.53 32.95 14.27
C ASN A 25 -5.75 31.70 13.85
N PRO A 26 -5.82 30.55 14.57
CA PRO A 26 -5.04 29.37 14.23
C PRO A 26 -5.62 28.67 12.99
N ARG A 27 -5.21 29.10 11.79
CA ARG A 27 -5.38 28.29 10.58
C ARG A 27 -4.29 27.22 10.52
N ARG A 28 -4.74 25.96 10.55
CA ARG A 28 -4.01 24.70 10.36
C ARG A 28 -3.11 24.26 11.53
N GLY A 29 -3.58 23.25 12.26
CA GLY A 29 -2.71 22.23 12.85
C GLY A 29 -2.27 22.37 14.31
N ALA A 30 -2.66 23.41 15.05
CA ALA A 30 -2.24 23.59 16.45
C ALA A 30 -3.26 23.15 17.53
N ALA A 31 -4.31 22.42 17.17
CA ALA A 31 -5.36 21.99 18.11
C ALA A 31 -5.08 20.65 18.81
N LEU A 32 -3.84 20.35 19.21
CA LEU A 32 -3.52 19.09 19.90
C LEU A 32 -2.78 19.25 21.24
N ILE A 33 -2.41 20.47 21.64
CA ILE A 33 -1.74 20.69 22.93
C ILE A 33 -2.79 20.94 24.02
N ARG A 34 -2.87 20.00 24.97
CA ARG A 34 -3.81 20.04 26.11
C ARG A 34 -3.40 21.08 27.15
N CYS A 35 -4.38 21.76 27.74
CA CYS A 35 -4.15 22.74 28.80
C CYS A 35 -3.83 22.06 30.14
N GLN A 36 -2.57 22.10 30.56
CA GLN A 36 -2.15 21.50 31.84
C GLN A 36 -2.81 22.16 33.07
N PHE A 37 -3.17 23.45 32.96
CA PHE A 37 -3.87 24.17 34.04
C PHE A 37 -5.33 23.75 34.15
N TYR A 38 -5.98 23.39 33.03
CA TYR A 38 -7.35 22.88 33.03
C TYR A 38 -7.39 21.48 33.59
N ASP A 39 -6.43 20.62 33.23
CA ASP A 39 -6.31 19.28 33.79
C ASP A 39 -6.10 19.26 35.32
N ARG A 40 -5.57 20.35 35.88
CA ARG A 40 -5.38 20.55 37.32
C ARG A 40 -6.53 21.33 37.99
N GLY A 41 -7.56 21.75 37.24
CA GLY A 41 -8.69 22.50 37.75
C GLY A 41 -8.42 23.98 38.06
N HIS A 42 -7.33 24.55 37.55
CA HIS A 42 -6.90 25.93 37.84
C HIS A 42 -6.88 26.86 36.60
N CYS A 43 -7.43 26.41 35.47
CA CYS A 43 -7.48 27.25 34.28
C CYS A 43 -8.58 28.31 34.39
N THR A 44 -8.20 29.57 34.53
CA THR A 44 -9.12 30.72 34.58
C THR A 44 -9.52 31.24 33.20
N ARG A 45 -8.93 30.71 32.11
CA ARG A 45 -9.15 31.18 30.74
C ARG A 45 -10.39 30.60 30.05
N GLY A 46 -11.05 29.61 30.67
CA GLY A 46 -12.31 29.03 30.16
C GLY A 46 -12.25 28.65 28.68
N GLN A 47 -13.30 29.02 27.92
CA GLN A 47 -13.39 28.79 26.47
C GLN A 47 -12.43 29.65 25.63
N ALA A 48 -11.82 30.69 26.23
CA ALA A 48 -10.81 31.52 25.58
C ALA A 48 -9.38 30.96 25.74
N CYS A 49 -9.24 29.76 26.30
CA CYS A 49 -7.94 29.12 26.42
C CYS A 49 -7.44 28.67 25.04
N GLN A 50 -6.23 29.10 24.70
CA GLN A 50 -5.53 28.70 23.46
C GLN A 50 -5.12 27.21 23.42
N PHE A 51 -5.34 26.47 24.51
CA PHE A 51 -5.00 25.06 24.67
C PHE A 51 -6.27 24.23 24.89
N LEU A 52 -6.26 22.97 24.43
CA LEU A 52 -7.44 22.10 24.43
C LEU A 52 -7.88 21.76 25.86
N HIS A 53 -9.14 22.07 26.19
CA HIS A 53 -9.85 21.62 27.39
C HIS A 53 -10.67 20.38 27.01
N SER A 54 -10.29 19.19 27.50
CA SER A 54 -11.00 17.94 27.21
C SER A 54 -11.00 17.02 28.41
N ASP A 55 -12.20 16.62 28.83
CA ASP A 55 -12.42 15.74 29.99
C ASP A 55 -12.02 14.29 29.69
N LYS A 56 -11.81 13.95 28.41
CA LYS A 56 -11.32 12.63 28.01
C LYS A 56 -9.81 12.56 28.21
N LYS A 57 -9.37 11.90 29.29
CA LYS A 57 -7.94 11.60 29.53
C LYS A 57 -7.37 10.84 28.34
N SER A 58 -6.23 11.28 27.80
CA SER A 58 -5.55 10.51 26.76
C SER A 58 -5.10 9.15 27.35
N PRO A 59 -5.15 8.08 26.57
CA PRO A 59 -4.92 6.74 27.10
C PRO A 59 -3.46 6.46 27.47
N CYS A 60 -3.27 5.61 28.49
CA CYS A 60 -1.96 5.28 29.01
C CYS A 60 -1.27 4.21 28.15
N HIS A 61 -0.22 4.60 27.41
CA HIS A 61 0.58 3.66 26.61
C HIS A 61 1.31 2.60 27.46
N PHE A 62 1.63 2.91 28.72
CA PHE A 62 2.26 1.95 29.63
C PHE A 62 1.26 0.92 30.16
N PHE A 63 0.02 1.34 30.42
CA PHE A 63 -1.02 0.44 30.91
C PHE A 63 -1.45 -0.54 29.82
N ALA A 64 -1.60 -0.05 28.58
CA ALA A 64 -1.87 -0.90 27.41
C ALA A 64 -0.80 -1.98 27.15
N ARG A 65 0.40 -1.83 27.75
CA ARG A 65 1.50 -2.81 27.68
C ARG A 65 1.66 -3.63 28.97
N GLY A 66 0.77 -3.46 29.95
CA GLY A 66 0.88 -4.09 31.28
C GLY A 66 2.02 -3.56 32.15
N LYS A 67 2.58 -2.39 31.85
CA LYS A 67 3.78 -1.82 32.50
C LYS A 67 3.53 -0.49 33.23
N CYS A 68 2.27 -0.12 33.48
CA CYS A 68 1.98 1.11 34.22
C CYS A 68 1.97 0.86 35.72
N ASN A 69 2.87 1.54 36.44
CA ASN A 69 2.96 1.44 37.90
C ASN A 69 2.11 2.50 38.63
N ASN A 70 1.44 3.39 37.89
CA ASN A 70 0.69 4.52 38.47
C ASN A 70 -0.75 4.16 38.89
N GLY A 71 -1.20 2.92 38.68
CA GLY A 71 -2.52 2.45 39.12
C GLY A 71 -3.67 3.38 38.71
N SER A 72 -4.63 3.59 39.62
CA SER A 72 -5.74 4.54 39.46
C SER A 72 -5.31 6.02 39.46
N SER A 73 -4.11 6.32 39.94
CA SER A 73 -3.51 7.66 39.99
C SER A 73 -2.85 8.08 38.67
N CYS A 74 -2.94 7.25 37.62
CA CYS A 74 -2.37 7.60 36.33
C CYS A 74 -3.13 8.78 35.69
N ARG A 75 -2.36 9.79 35.25
CA ARG A 75 -2.90 10.94 34.49
C ARG A 75 -3.50 10.57 33.13
N PHE A 76 -3.30 9.33 32.68
CA PHE A 76 -3.74 8.82 31.39
C PHE A 76 -4.81 7.72 31.59
N ALA A 77 -5.78 7.60 30.68
CA ALA A 77 -6.88 6.63 30.82
C ALA A 77 -6.39 5.17 30.74
N HIS A 78 -6.83 4.34 31.69
CA HIS A 78 -6.53 2.90 31.73
C HIS A 78 -7.66 2.05 31.11
N ASP A 79 -8.85 2.62 30.89
CA ASP A 79 -10.02 1.88 30.36
C ASP A 79 -10.05 1.76 28.82
N ALA A 80 -8.97 2.20 28.16
CA ALA A 80 -8.92 2.25 26.71
C ALA A 80 -8.29 0.96 26.16
N ASP A 81 -9.14 -0.06 26.00
CA ASP A 81 -8.83 -1.36 25.41
C ASP A 81 -7.92 -1.23 24.16
N PRO A 82 -6.66 -1.69 24.22
CA PRO A 82 -5.74 -1.61 23.08
C PRO A 82 -6.22 -2.41 21.88
N SER A 83 -7.01 -3.47 22.10
CA SER A 83 -7.64 -4.28 21.04
C SER A 83 -8.74 -3.53 20.29
N LYS A 84 -9.09 -2.30 20.69
CA LYS A 84 -10.03 -1.44 19.96
C LYS A 84 -9.35 -0.34 19.15
N ARG A 85 -8.01 -0.25 19.15
CA ARG A 85 -7.28 0.81 18.42
C ARG A 85 -6.59 0.29 17.19
N VAL A 86 -6.72 1.03 16.10
CA VAL A 86 -6.02 0.73 14.85
C VAL A 86 -4.52 1.03 15.00
N CYS A 87 -3.70 0.10 14.53
CA CYS A 87 -2.25 0.22 14.50
C CYS A 87 -1.83 1.27 13.45
N HIS A 88 -1.37 2.43 13.90
CA HIS A 88 -0.88 3.50 13.02
C HIS A 88 0.29 3.06 12.13
N PHE A 89 1.17 2.21 12.66
CA PHE A 89 2.29 1.66 11.89
C PHE A 89 1.82 0.67 10.84
N TYR A 90 0.72 -0.07 11.09
CA TYR A 90 0.15 -0.99 10.09
C TYR A 90 -0.51 -0.21 8.97
N GLN A 91 -1.28 0.82 9.29
CA GLN A 91 -1.85 1.74 8.30
C GLN A 91 -0.79 2.40 7.40
N LYS A 92 0.44 2.55 7.90
CA LYS A 92 1.59 3.08 7.17
C LYS A 92 2.46 2.02 6.47
N GLY A 93 2.25 0.74 6.74
CA GLY A 93 3.10 -0.35 6.27
C GLY A 93 4.46 -0.49 6.96
N GLU A 94 4.62 0.12 8.13
CA GLU A 94 5.84 0.08 8.94
C GLU A 94 5.72 -0.85 10.16
N CYS A 95 4.58 -1.55 10.32
CA CYS A 95 4.37 -2.43 11.47
C CYS A 95 5.15 -3.74 11.34
N ASN A 96 6.19 -3.89 12.16
CA ASN A 96 7.01 -5.11 12.19
C ASN A 96 6.39 -6.27 12.98
N LYS A 97 5.29 -6.03 13.72
CA LYS A 97 4.72 -6.96 14.70
C LYS A 97 3.77 -8.02 14.13
N GLY A 98 3.38 -7.89 12.86
CA GLY A 98 2.47 -8.86 12.21
C GLY A 98 1.18 -9.06 13.01
N GLU A 99 0.66 -10.29 13.04
CA GLU A 99 -0.57 -10.64 13.78
C GLU A 99 -0.41 -10.54 15.30
N GLY A 100 0.82 -10.58 15.81
CA GLY A 100 1.13 -10.36 17.24
C GLY A 100 1.06 -8.89 17.67
N CYS A 101 0.53 -7.99 16.84
CA CYS A 101 0.39 -6.59 17.20
C CYS A 101 -0.75 -6.42 18.22
N PRO A 102 -0.51 -5.75 19.37
CA PRO A 102 -1.57 -5.51 20.36
C PRO A 102 -2.60 -4.45 19.91
N TYR A 103 -2.47 -3.94 18.68
CA TYR A 103 -3.35 -2.95 18.08
C TYR A 103 -3.98 -3.56 16.81
N LEU A 104 -5.22 -3.20 16.52
CA LEU A 104 -5.98 -3.69 15.37
C LEU A 104 -5.30 -3.38 14.04
N HIS A 105 -5.11 -4.41 13.24
CA HIS A 105 -4.68 -4.30 11.84
C HIS A 105 -5.89 -4.18 10.92
N GLN A 106 -6.69 -3.12 11.10
CA GLN A 106 -7.90 -2.90 10.32
C GLN A 106 -7.60 -2.09 9.06
N ILE A 107 -8.10 -2.59 7.93
CA ILE A 107 -8.24 -1.85 6.68
C ILE A 107 -9.48 -0.97 6.85
N ARG A 108 -9.35 0.36 6.80
CA ARG A 108 -10.52 1.23 6.86
C ARG A 108 -11.34 1.04 5.59
N GLU A 109 -12.52 0.46 5.70
CA GLU A 109 -13.56 0.59 4.67
C GLU A 109 -14.03 2.05 4.66
N VAL A 110 -14.09 2.64 3.47
CA VAL A 110 -14.38 4.06 3.27
C VAL A 110 -15.82 4.35 3.68
N GLY A 111 -15.99 5.04 4.81
CA GLY A 111 -17.25 5.60 5.28
C GLY A 111 -16.99 6.95 5.96
N GLU A 112 -17.09 8.00 5.14
CA GLU A 112 -17.32 9.42 5.44
C GLU A 112 -16.42 10.19 6.44
N SER A 113 -15.83 11.27 5.89
CA SER A 113 -15.31 12.50 6.53
C SER A 113 -13.93 12.47 7.24
N ASN A 114 -12.86 12.77 6.49
CA ASN A 114 -12.19 14.09 6.48
C ASN A 114 -10.78 14.03 5.86
N GLN A 115 -10.52 15.01 4.99
CA GLN A 115 -9.45 15.16 4.02
C GLN A 115 -8.00 14.92 4.51
N ASN A 116 -7.42 13.86 3.94
CA ASN A 116 -6.20 13.81 3.12
C ASN A 116 -4.81 13.91 3.77
N SER A 117 -4.34 12.73 4.22
CA SER A 117 -2.98 12.26 3.91
C SER A 117 -2.94 10.83 3.31
N TYR A 118 -4.06 10.31 2.81
CA TYR A 118 -4.18 8.91 2.33
C TYR A 118 -5.11 8.74 1.10
N ASP A 119 -5.17 9.75 0.22
CA ASP A 119 -5.70 9.63 -1.15
C ASP A 119 -4.52 9.57 -2.13
N GLU A 120 -3.67 8.55 -2.02
CA GLU A 120 -2.57 8.39 -2.99
C GLU A 120 -3.10 7.71 -4.25
N VAL A 121 -3.82 8.49 -5.07
CA VAL A 121 -4.15 8.09 -6.43
C VAL A 121 -2.86 8.05 -7.23
N ILE A 122 -2.59 6.92 -7.87
CA ILE A 122 -1.45 6.81 -8.77
C ILE A 122 -1.77 7.66 -10.02
N ASP A 123 -1.11 8.80 -10.17
CA ASP A 123 -1.29 9.70 -11.32
C ASP A 123 0.00 9.89 -12.14
N SER A 124 1.08 9.24 -11.71
CA SER A 124 2.39 9.35 -12.34
C SER A 124 3.23 8.10 -12.08
N PRO A 125 4.24 7.81 -12.94
CA PRO A 125 5.16 6.68 -12.75
C PRO A 125 5.90 6.75 -11.40
N LYS A 126 6.25 7.97 -10.96
CA LYS A 126 6.90 8.18 -9.66
C LYS A 126 6.01 7.77 -8.49
N LYS A 127 4.72 8.12 -8.54
CA LYS A 127 3.76 7.67 -7.52
C LYS A 127 3.51 6.16 -7.61
N ALA A 128 3.54 5.57 -8.80
CA ALA A 128 3.44 4.12 -8.95
C ALA A 128 4.62 3.41 -8.27
N ALA A 129 5.84 3.91 -8.44
CA ALA A 129 7.03 3.36 -7.79
C ALA A 129 6.93 3.46 -6.25
N ILE A 130 6.56 4.64 -5.72
CA ILE A 130 6.37 4.85 -4.27
C ILE A 130 5.28 3.94 -3.72
N PHE A 131 4.17 3.80 -4.45
CA PHE A 131 3.07 2.93 -4.07
C PHE A 131 3.50 1.47 -3.96
N LEU A 132 4.22 0.95 -4.97
CA LEU A 132 4.75 -0.42 -4.97
C LEU A 132 5.79 -0.63 -3.86
N GLU A 133 6.68 0.34 -3.65
CA GLU A 133 7.70 0.30 -2.59
C GLU A 133 7.07 0.26 -1.18
N ARG A 134 6.00 1.04 -0.96
CA ARG A 134 5.26 1.00 0.31
C ARG A 134 4.62 -0.36 0.53
N LEU A 135 3.93 -0.89 -0.48
CA LEU A 135 3.24 -2.17 -0.36
C LEU A 135 4.21 -3.33 -0.19
N SER A 136 5.36 -3.33 -0.88
CA SER A 136 6.34 -4.43 -0.79
C SER A 136 6.86 -4.60 0.65
N ARG A 137 6.96 -3.51 1.41
CA ARG A 137 7.35 -3.51 2.83
C ARG A 137 6.22 -3.91 3.78
N HIS A 138 4.97 -3.83 3.35
CA HIS A 138 3.80 -4.13 4.18
C HIS A 138 3.61 -5.65 4.33
N LYS A 139 3.36 -6.16 5.55
CA LYS A 139 3.23 -7.60 5.83
C LYS A 139 1.83 -8.20 5.63
N GLY A 140 0.77 -7.38 5.66
CA GLY A 140 -0.60 -7.86 5.50
C GLY A 140 -0.99 -8.04 4.03
N ASP A 141 -1.01 -9.27 3.55
CA ASP A 141 -1.27 -9.59 2.14
C ASP A 141 -2.70 -9.20 1.70
N LYS A 142 -3.71 -9.37 2.57
CA LYS A 142 -5.09 -8.90 2.33
C LYS A 142 -5.17 -7.39 2.10
N PHE A 143 -4.37 -6.62 2.84
CA PHE A 143 -4.30 -5.17 2.66
C PHE A 143 -3.63 -4.82 1.33
N CYS A 144 -2.49 -5.46 1.02
CA CYS A 144 -1.79 -5.24 -0.23
C CYS A 144 -2.68 -5.57 -1.44
N LEU A 145 -3.42 -6.69 -1.37
CA LEU A 145 -4.38 -7.07 -2.41
C LEU A 145 -5.49 -6.04 -2.57
N SER A 146 -6.07 -5.56 -1.46
CA SER A 146 -7.10 -4.51 -1.55
C SER A 146 -6.56 -3.23 -2.16
N ALA A 147 -5.40 -2.75 -1.70
CA ALA A 147 -4.79 -1.53 -2.21
C ALA A 147 -4.43 -1.64 -3.70
N LEU A 148 -3.88 -2.77 -4.14
CA LEU A 148 -3.61 -3.05 -5.55
C LEU A 148 -4.89 -3.05 -6.38
N PHE A 149 -5.94 -3.69 -5.88
CA PHE A 149 -7.24 -3.75 -6.56
C PHE A 149 -7.91 -2.39 -6.68
N ASP A 150 -7.79 -1.54 -5.66
CA ASP A 150 -8.36 -0.19 -5.66
C ASP A 150 -7.64 0.72 -6.66
N GLN A 151 -6.33 0.53 -6.85
CA GLN A 151 -5.50 1.29 -7.80
C GLN A 151 -5.25 0.54 -9.14
N LYS A 152 -6.02 -0.50 -9.47
CA LYS A 152 -5.74 -1.39 -10.62
C LYS A 152 -5.70 -0.68 -11.97
N GLU A 153 -6.62 0.25 -12.23
CA GLU A 153 -6.67 1.01 -13.50
C GLU A 153 -5.51 2.02 -13.61
N PRO A 154 -5.25 2.85 -12.58
CA PRO A 154 -4.02 3.65 -12.54
C PRO A 154 -2.74 2.83 -12.73
N LEU A 155 -2.58 1.75 -11.98
CA LEU A 155 -1.40 0.90 -12.04
C LEU A 155 -1.20 0.33 -13.45
N ARG A 156 -2.27 -0.19 -14.06
CA ARG A 156 -2.27 -0.69 -15.45
C ARG A 156 -1.69 0.34 -16.42
N ASN A 157 -2.06 1.62 -16.29
CA ASN A 157 -1.58 2.67 -17.18
C ASN A 157 -0.07 2.96 -17.03
N PHE A 158 0.50 2.68 -15.85
CA PHE A 158 1.90 2.97 -15.55
C PHE A 158 2.83 1.76 -15.60
N ILE A 159 2.32 0.51 -15.69
CA ILE A 159 3.16 -0.70 -15.82
C ILE A 159 4.21 -0.55 -16.93
N CYS A 160 3.83 0.07 -18.05
CA CYS A 160 4.74 0.27 -19.19
C CYS A 160 5.95 1.15 -18.89
N LEU A 161 5.86 1.98 -17.86
CA LEU A 161 6.85 2.96 -17.46
C LEU A 161 7.62 2.54 -16.21
N LEU A 162 7.32 1.35 -15.66
CA LEU A 162 8.04 0.79 -14.53
C LEU A 162 9.42 0.26 -14.97
N GLY A 163 10.43 0.52 -14.14
CA GLY A 163 11.75 -0.05 -14.30
C GLY A 163 11.83 -1.50 -13.83
N VAL A 164 13.02 -2.09 -13.94
CA VAL A 164 13.29 -3.48 -13.54
C VAL A 164 13.00 -3.71 -12.06
N CYS A 165 13.40 -2.75 -11.21
CA CYS A 165 13.20 -2.84 -9.77
C CYS A 165 11.71 -2.82 -9.41
N GLU A 166 10.94 -1.91 -10.00
CA GLU A 166 9.51 -1.77 -9.75
C GLU A 166 8.73 -2.97 -10.29
N MET A 167 9.11 -3.50 -11.45
CA MET A 167 8.56 -4.76 -11.96
C MET A 167 8.82 -5.91 -11.00
N GLY A 168 10.02 -6.00 -10.42
CA GLY A 168 10.33 -6.99 -9.40
C GLY A 168 9.44 -6.86 -8.16
N MET A 169 9.25 -5.64 -7.66
CA MET A 169 8.33 -5.37 -6.54
C MET A 169 6.88 -5.77 -6.87
N LEU A 170 6.43 -5.50 -8.10
CA LEU A 170 5.09 -5.88 -8.54
C LEU A 170 4.91 -7.41 -8.59
N PHE A 171 5.89 -8.14 -9.12
CA PHE A 171 5.84 -9.62 -9.15
C PHE A 171 5.84 -10.23 -7.76
N ASP A 172 6.68 -9.74 -6.85
CA ASP A 172 6.71 -10.18 -5.45
C ASP A 172 5.35 -9.94 -4.78
N LEU A 173 4.80 -8.74 -4.94
CA LEU A 173 3.49 -8.39 -4.39
C LEU A 173 2.37 -9.27 -4.94
N LEU A 174 2.33 -9.49 -6.26
CA LEU A 174 1.31 -10.34 -6.88
C LEU A 174 1.44 -11.80 -6.43
N ALA A 175 2.66 -12.33 -6.29
CA ALA A 175 2.86 -13.70 -5.81
C ALA A 175 2.43 -13.86 -4.35
N ARG A 176 2.69 -12.85 -3.51
CA ARG A 176 2.23 -12.83 -2.11
C ARG A 176 0.72 -12.74 -2.02
N CYS A 177 0.11 -11.82 -2.76
CA CYS A 177 -1.34 -11.64 -2.79
C CYS A 177 -2.09 -12.87 -3.31
N GLY A 178 -1.47 -13.67 -4.19
CA GLY A 178 -2.03 -14.94 -4.65
C GLY A 178 -2.19 -16.00 -3.54
N ASN A 179 -1.55 -15.84 -2.38
CA ASN A 179 -1.75 -16.71 -1.22
C ASN A 179 -2.70 -16.10 -0.17
N ALA A 180 -3.31 -14.95 -0.43
CA ALA A 180 -4.28 -14.36 0.49
C ALA A 180 -5.61 -15.14 0.46
N ASP A 181 -6.36 -15.11 1.56
CA ASP A 181 -7.66 -15.81 1.70
C ASP A 181 -8.78 -15.34 0.74
N ASP A 182 -8.50 -14.38 -0.14
CA ASP A 182 -9.45 -13.74 -1.06
C ASP A 182 -9.05 -14.01 -2.52
N GLU A 183 -9.18 -15.28 -2.92
CA GLU A 183 -8.81 -15.76 -4.27
C GLU A 183 -9.61 -15.06 -5.37
N GLU A 184 -10.89 -14.76 -5.14
CA GLU A 184 -11.77 -14.10 -6.12
C GLU A 184 -11.27 -12.69 -6.47
N LYS A 185 -10.88 -11.90 -5.48
CA LYS A 185 -10.35 -10.55 -5.71
C LYS A 185 -9.01 -10.56 -6.43
N TYR A 186 -8.13 -11.52 -6.11
CA TYR A 186 -6.86 -11.71 -6.82
C TYR A 186 -7.08 -12.12 -8.27
N GLU A 187 -7.97 -13.08 -8.52
CA GLU A 187 -8.33 -13.50 -9.87
C GLU A 187 -8.97 -12.37 -10.69
N ALA A 188 -9.75 -11.49 -10.07
CA ALA A 188 -10.30 -10.31 -10.74
C ALA A 188 -9.24 -9.24 -11.07
N LEU A 189 -8.12 -9.20 -10.32
CA LEU A 189 -7.03 -8.25 -10.57
C LEU A 189 -6.20 -8.62 -11.82
N LEU A 190 -5.87 -9.89 -12.01
CA LEU A 190 -4.96 -10.34 -13.07
C LEU A 190 -5.43 -9.96 -14.49
N PRO A 191 -6.72 -10.12 -14.88
CA PRO A 191 -7.22 -9.70 -16.18
C PRO A 191 -7.15 -8.20 -16.44
N VAL A 192 -7.16 -7.36 -15.39
CA VAL A 192 -7.07 -5.90 -15.54
C VAL A 192 -5.63 -5.51 -15.90
N LEU A 193 -4.65 -6.10 -15.23
CA LEU A 193 -3.23 -5.92 -15.57
C LEU A 193 -2.90 -6.55 -16.94
N ASN A 194 -3.67 -7.57 -17.35
CA ASN A 194 -3.78 -8.13 -18.71
C ASN A 194 -2.43 -8.44 -19.38
N TYR A 195 -2.33 -8.18 -20.67
CA TYR A 195 -1.16 -8.40 -21.51
C TYR A 195 0.06 -7.56 -21.12
N LEU A 196 -0.11 -6.48 -20.35
CA LEU A 196 1.01 -5.62 -19.95
C LEU A 196 1.97 -6.38 -19.01
N LEU A 197 1.44 -7.23 -18.12
CA LEU A 197 2.29 -8.11 -17.30
C LEU A 197 3.12 -9.05 -18.17
N ILE A 198 2.53 -9.65 -19.22
CA ILE A 198 3.25 -10.54 -20.13
C ILE A 198 4.35 -9.78 -20.85
N VAL A 199 4.03 -8.67 -21.52
CA VAL A 199 5.00 -7.90 -22.31
C VAL A 199 6.20 -7.47 -21.46
N HIS A 200 5.96 -7.00 -20.24
CA HIS A 200 7.03 -6.53 -19.37
C HIS A 200 7.77 -7.67 -18.66
N SER A 201 7.15 -8.85 -18.51
CA SER A 201 7.83 -10.04 -17.99
C SER A 201 9.00 -10.48 -18.88
N HIS A 202 8.91 -10.35 -20.22
CA HIS A 202 10.04 -10.72 -21.11
C HIS A 202 11.33 -9.99 -20.77
N LYS A 203 11.26 -8.66 -20.53
CA LYS A 203 12.42 -7.84 -20.18
C LYS A 203 12.91 -8.16 -18.77
N TYR A 204 11.98 -8.30 -17.82
CA TYR A 204 12.29 -8.62 -16.44
C TYR A 204 13.00 -9.98 -16.32
N ILE A 205 12.50 -11.03 -16.97
CA ILE A 205 13.08 -12.39 -16.93
C ILE A 205 14.55 -12.39 -17.37
N ARG A 206 14.91 -11.60 -18.39
CA ARG A 206 16.29 -11.53 -18.89
C ARG A 206 17.29 -10.99 -17.86
N VAL A 207 16.83 -10.19 -16.91
CA VAL A 207 17.68 -9.53 -15.90
C VAL A 207 17.57 -10.13 -14.50
N ILE A 208 16.63 -11.05 -14.25
CA ILE A 208 16.49 -11.78 -12.98
C ILE A 208 17.80 -12.47 -12.62
N SER A 209 18.38 -12.17 -11.46
CA SER A 209 19.63 -12.79 -11.00
C SER A 209 19.42 -13.82 -9.89
N ARG A 210 18.29 -13.76 -9.18
CA ARG A 210 17.99 -14.63 -8.04
C ARG A 210 16.98 -15.70 -8.43
N GLU A 211 17.19 -16.91 -7.93
CA GLU A 211 16.26 -18.02 -8.08
C GLU A 211 14.87 -17.70 -7.54
N THR A 212 14.80 -17.04 -6.38
CA THR A 212 13.53 -16.61 -5.75
C THR A 212 12.68 -15.76 -6.68
N ASP A 213 13.30 -14.80 -7.38
CA ASP A 213 12.61 -13.87 -8.25
C ASP A 213 12.08 -14.58 -9.51
N LEU A 214 12.83 -15.57 -10.01
CA LEU A 214 12.41 -16.41 -11.14
C LEU A 214 11.21 -17.28 -10.77
N ILE A 215 11.23 -17.89 -9.58
CA ILE A 215 10.12 -18.68 -9.05
C ILE A 215 8.88 -17.80 -8.86
N THR A 216 9.03 -16.64 -8.22
CA THR A 216 7.95 -15.66 -8.01
C THR A 216 7.33 -15.22 -9.34
N CYS A 217 8.15 -14.86 -10.33
CA CYS A 217 7.69 -14.50 -11.67
C CYS A 217 6.92 -15.67 -12.33
N ALA A 218 7.46 -16.89 -12.27
CA ALA A 218 6.81 -18.07 -12.83
C ALA A 218 5.45 -18.38 -12.17
N LYS A 219 5.33 -18.23 -10.84
CA LYS A 219 4.06 -18.40 -10.11
C LYS A 219 2.99 -17.45 -10.62
N VAL A 220 3.29 -16.15 -10.67
CA VAL A 220 2.32 -15.13 -11.15
C VAL A 220 1.91 -15.41 -12.60
N LEU A 221 2.84 -15.84 -13.46
CA LEU A 221 2.54 -16.19 -14.84
C LEU A 221 1.67 -17.46 -14.96
N VAL A 222 1.83 -18.44 -14.06
CA VAL A 222 0.96 -19.62 -13.95
C VAL A 222 -0.46 -19.21 -13.60
N ASP A 223 -0.61 -18.36 -12.58
CA ASP A 223 -1.92 -17.88 -12.14
C ASP A 223 -2.60 -17.05 -13.23
N PHE A 224 -1.83 -16.19 -13.90
CA PHE A 224 -2.31 -15.44 -15.05
C PHE A 224 -2.79 -16.36 -16.19
N ALA A 225 -2.01 -17.39 -16.54
CA ALA A 225 -2.39 -18.33 -17.60
C ALA A 225 -3.62 -19.18 -17.23
N ARG A 226 -3.80 -19.48 -15.94
CA ARG A 226 -4.98 -20.18 -15.40
C ARG A 226 -6.23 -19.33 -15.58
N VAL A 227 -6.20 -18.07 -15.13
CA VAL A 227 -7.33 -17.15 -15.16
C VAL A 227 -7.63 -16.65 -16.57
N ASN A 228 -6.60 -16.34 -17.36
CA ASN A 228 -6.72 -15.79 -18.71
C ASN A 228 -6.17 -16.76 -19.76
N GLN A 229 -6.91 -17.84 -20.00
CA GLN A 229 -6.51 -18.90 -20.95
C GLN A 229 -6.28 -18.39 -22.38
N ALA A 230 -6.98 -17.33 -22.80
CA ALA A 230 -6.78 -16.72 -24.12
C ALA A 230 -5.37 -16.14 -24.29
N MET A 231 -4.76 -15.68 -23.20
CA MET A 231 -3.43 -15.07 -23.19
C MET A 231 -2.31 -16.05 -22.81
N ALA A 232 -2.64 -17.27 -22.36
CA ALA A 232 -1.68 -18.28 -21.92
C ALA A 232 -0.61 -18.59 -22.98
N GLN A 233 -0.99 -18.59 -24.26
CA GLN A 233 -0.06 -18.85 -25.38
C GLN A 233 1.08 -17.82 -25.49
N TYR A 234 0.90 -16.60 -24.98
CA TYR A 234 1.89 -15.52 -25.04
C TYR A 234 2.85 -15.48 -23.85
N VAL A 235 2.63 -16.29 -22.81
CA VAL A 235 3.54 -16.34 -21.66
C VAL A 235 4.95 -16.74 -22.12
N PRO A 236 6.03 -16.06 -21.66
CA PRO A 236 7.42 -16.26 -22.12
C PRO A 236 8.09 -17.53 -21.57
N LEU A 237 7.50 -18.70 -21.86
CA LEU A 237 7.99 -19.99 -21.38
C LEU A 237 9.42 -20.31 -21.85
N LYS A 238 9.80 -19.88 -23.06
CA LYS A 238 11.15 -20.10 -23.60
C LYS A 238 12.18 -19.29 -22.84
N GLU A 239 11.88 -18.02 -22.54
CA GLU A 239 12.74 -17.13 -21.77
C GLU A 239 12.90 -17.60 -20.34
N LEU A 240 11.83 -18.08 -19.68
CA LEU A 240 11.90 -18.65 -18.34
C LEU A 240 12.86 -19.86 -18.31
N ARG A 241 12.68 -20.82 -19.23
CA ARG A 241 13.57 -21.99 -19.36
C ARG A 241 15.00 -21.59 -19.67
N GLY A 242 15.18 -20.63 -20.57
CA GLY A 242 16.49 -20.09 -20.93
C GLY A 242 17.19 -19.50 -19.71
N ARG A 243 16.48 -18.65 -18.95
CA ARG A 243 17.04 -18.01 -17.76
C ARG A 243 17.36 -19.00 -16.65
N MET A 244 16.49 -19.98 -16.40
CA MET A 244 16.72 -21.06 -15.45
C MET A 244 18.02 -21.81 -15.76
N LYS A 245 18.25 -22.15 -17.03
CA LYS A 245 19.51 -22.78 -17.48
C LYS A 245 20.72 -21.87 -17.33
N THR A 246 20.60 -20.58 -17.70
CA THR A 246 21.70 -19.61 -17.56
C THR A 246 22.13 -19.43 -16.10
N LEU A 247 21.18 -19.48 -15.16
CA LEU A 247 21.46 -19.37 -13.73
C LEU A 247 21.89 -20.69 -13.09
N GLY A 248 21.87 -21.82 -13.82
CA GLY A 248 22.20 -23.14 -13.27
C GLY A 248 21.24 -23.59 -12.16
N ILE A 249 19.96 -23.21 -12.25
CA ILE A 249 18.97 -23.53 -11.22
C ILE A 249 18.41 -24.93 -11.48
N GLU A 250 18.59 -25.82 -10.52
CA GLU A 250 17.96 -27.15 -10.47
C GLU A 250 16.94 -27.14 -9.32
N ASN A 251 15.69 -26.78 -9.63
CA ASN A 251 14.63 -26.65 -8.64
C ASN A 251 13.33 -27.30 -9.10
N GLU A 252 12.87 -28.32 -8.36
CA GLU A 252 11.67 -29.09 -8.69
C GLU A 252 10.39 -28.24 -8.72
N ILE A 253 10.29 -27.24 -7.85
CA ILE A 253 9.14 -26.32 -7.80
C ILE A 253 9.08 -25.52 -9.10
N LEU A 254 10.22 -24.96 -9.53
CA LEU A 254 10.29 -24.18 -10.75
C LEU A 254 9.94 -25.05 -11.97
N GLU A 255 10.50 -26.26 -12.05
CA GLU A 255 10.16 -27.21 -13.12
C GLU A 255 8.66 -27.54 -13.16
N GLY A 256 8.06 -27.79 -11.99
CA GLY A 256 6.62 -28.01 -11.87
C GLY A 256 5.78 -26.83 -12.37
N LEU A 257 6.19 -25.59 -12.10
CA LEU A 257 5.52 -24.38 -12.61
C LEU A 257 5.65 -24.26 -14.13
N LEU A 258 6.83 -24.52 -14.69
CA LEU A 258 7.05 -24.48 -16.14
C LEU A 258 6.27 -25.58 -16.88
N MET A 259 6.10 -26.75 -16.25
CA MET A 259 5.25 -27.82 -16.77
C MET A 259 3.79 -27.38 -16.80
N ARG A 260 3.26 -26.80 -15.71
CA ARG A 260 1.89 -26.25 -15.66
C ARG A 260 1.66 -25.20 -16.74
N LEU A 261 2.59 -24.24 -16.92
CA LEU A 261 2.51 -23.26 -18.00
C LEU A 261 2.40 -23.91 -19.38
N ASN A 262 3.19 -24.95 -19.63
CA ASN A 262 3.14 -25.68 -20.90
C ASN A 262 1.77 -26.31 -21.15
N THR A 263 1.11 -26.85 -20.12
CA THR A 263 -0.24 -27.42 -20.26
C THR A 263 -1.28 -26.37 -20.66
N TYR A 264 -1.18 -25.14 -20.14
CA TYR A 264 -2.11 -24.06 -20.51
C TYR A 264 -1.91 -23.61 -21.95
N LYS A 265 -0.67 -23.59 -22.46
CA LYS A 265 -0.40 -23.25 -23.87
C LYS A 265 -1.02 -24.24 -24.86
N THR A 266 -1.13 -25.51 -24.49
CA THR A 266 -1.67 -26.54 -25.38
C THR A 266 -3.19 -26.58 -25.46
N LYS A 267 -3.90 -25.89 -24.54
CA LYS A 267 -5.37 -25.83 -24.54
C LYS A 267 -5.83 -24.71 -25.50
N ARG A 268 -6.61 -25.04 -26.53
CA ARG A 268 -7.19 -24.04 -27.45
C ARG A 268 -8.11 -23.07 -26.69
N PRO A 269 -8.01 -21.74 -26.90
CA PRO A 269 -8.85 -20.78 -26.21
C PRO A 269 -10.30 -20.80 -26.73
N LYS A 270 -11.27 -20.74 -25.81
CA LYS A 270 -12.72 -20.82 -26.13
C LYS A 270 -13.30 -19.56 -26.79
N SER A 271 -12.60 -18.42 -26.78
CA SER A 271 -13.07 -17.17 -27.39
C SER A 271 -11.94 -16.43 -28.13
N ALA A 272 -11.78 -16.72 -29.42
CA ALA A 272 -10.68 -16.21 -30.25
C ALA A 272 -10.79 -14.72 -30.63
N VAL A 273 -11.91 -14.05 -30.36
CA VAL A 273 -12.25 -12.75 -30.98
C VAL A 273 -11.55 -11.56 -30.32
N ALA A 274 -11.32 -11.57 -29.00
CA ALA A 274 -10.66 -10.47 -28.29
C ALA A 274 -9.11 -10.46 -28.47
N SER A 275 -8.54 -11.58 -28.92
CA SER A 275 -7.08 -11.77 -28.99
C SER A 275 -6.43 -11.06 -30.19
N ALA A 276 -7.18 -10.80 -31.27
CA ALA A 276 -6.66 -10.22 -32.51
C ALA A 276 -6.25 -8.74 -32.41
N ALA A 277 -6.96 -7.95 -31.59
CA ALA A 277 -6.62 -6.53 -31.38
C ALA A 277 -5.40 -6.35 -30.45
N ILE A 278 -5.20 -7.28 -29.52
CA ILE A 278 -4.05 -7.32 -28.61
C ILE A 278 -2.79 -7.74 -29.40
N LEU A 279 -2.92 -8.73 -30.30
CA LEU A 279 -1.87 -9.17 -31.21
C LEU A 279 -1.27 -8.03 -32.05
N ARG A 280 -2.11 -7.19 -32.66
CA ARG A 280 -1.64 -6.03 -33.47
C ARG A 280 -0.78 -5.06 -32.66
N LYS A 281 -1.13 -4.81 -31.39
CA LYS A 281 -0.34 -3.95 -30.49
C LYS A 281 0.94 -4.60 -29.96
N MET A 282 0.99 -5.93 -29.87
CA MET A 282 2.20 -6.68 -29.50
C MET A 282 3.21 -6.67 -30.65
N ASP A 283 2.78 -6.91 -31.89
CA ASP A 283 3.66 -6.89 -33.07
C ASP A 283 4.21 -5.47 -33.35
N GLU A 284 3.38 -4.43 -33.29
CA GLU A 284 3.82 -3.04 -33.54
C GLU A 284 4.86 -2.53 -32.51
N ASN A 285 4.78 -2.97 -31.25
CA ASN A 285 5.73 -2.58 -30.21
C ASN A 285 6.96 -3.49 -30.11
N PHE A 286 6.86 -4.73 -30.64
CA PHE A 286 7.98 -5.68 -30.69
C PHE A 286 8.86 -5.46 -31.94
N ILE A 287 8.32 -4.85 -33.01
CA ILE A 287 9.05 -4.57 -34.27
C ILE A 287 9.83 -3.24 -34.24
N MET A 288 9.59 -2.34 -33.27
CA MET A 288 10.22 -1.00 -33.23
C MET A 288 11.33 -0.81 -32.17
N LYS A 289 11.87 -1.85 -31.52
CA LYS A 289 13.03 -1.75 -30.62
C LYS A 289 13.95 -2.97 -30.62
#